data_AF-A0A2E9WKK5-F1
#
_entry.id   AF-A0A2E9WKK5-F1
#
_cell.length_a   1.000
_cell.length_b   1.000
_cell.length_c   1.000
_cell.angle_alpha   90.00
_cell.angle_beta   90.00
_cell.angle_gamma   90.00
#
_symmetry.space_group_name_H-M   'P 1'
#
loop_
_entity.id
_entity.type
_entity.pdbx_description
1 polymer ?
#
loop_
_entity_poly.entity_id
_entity_poly.type
_entity_poly.pdbx_seq_one_letter_code
_entity_poly.pdbx_strand_id
1 'polypeptide(L)' 'MKKKQSKISYYFDFSEVLNYFFRKKDPNNKSNFSLKAMHTVNKLSIIIFLIGIIVVIVRRLV' A
#
# COMPACT_ATOMS: atom_id res chain seq x y z
N MET A 1 1.12 -16.41 -25.33
CA MET A 1 1.16 -15.05 -25.91
C MET A 1 1.61 -14.06 -24.83
N LYS A 2 2.84 -13.54 -24.90
CA LYS A 2 3.33 -12.53 -23.94
C LYS A 2 2.64 -11.20 -24.24
N LYS A 3 1.65 -10.81 -23.43
CA LYS A 3 0.99 -9.50 -23.57
C LYS A 3 2.03 -8.41 -23.34
N LYS A 4 2.25 -7.56 -24.35
CA LYS A 4 3.09 -6.37 -24.28
C LYS A 4 2.40 -5.39 -23.31
N GLN A 5 2.76 -5.47 -22.03
CA GLN A 5 2.24 -4.58 -21.00
C GLN A 5 2.68 -3.16 -21.34
N SER A 6 1.71 -2.27 -21.58
CA SER A 6 2.00 -0.87 -21.92
C SER A 6 2.70 -0.21 -20.74
N LYS A 7 3.75 0.58 -20.98
CA LYS A 7 4.51 1.25 -19.91
C LYS A 7 3.59 2.06 -18.97
N ILE A 8 2.50 2.63 -19.48
CA ILE A 8 1.46 3.30 -18.69
C ILE A 8 0.84 2.37 -17.64
N SER A 9 0.49 1.13 -18.00
CA SER A 9 -0.14 0.18 -17.08
C SER A 9 0.74 -0.18 -15.90
N TYR A 10 2.07 -0.12 -16.05
CA TYR A 10 3.03 -0.39 -14.98
C TYR A 10 3.07 0.75 -13.94
N TYR A 11 3.01 2.01 -14.39
CA TYR A 11 3.02 3.17 -13.47
C TYR A 11 1.73 3.32 -12.65
N PHE A 12 0.60 2.81 -13.17
CA PHE A 12 -0.67 2.78 -12.45
C PHE A 12 -0.96 1.41 -11.83
N ASP A 13 0.04 0.54 -11.69
CA ASP A 13 -0.15 -0.79 -11.11
C ASP A 13 -0.22 -0.72 -9.57
N PHE A 14 -1.40 -0.35 -9.06
CA PHE A 14 -1.69 -0.33 -7.62
C PHE A 14 -1.88 -1.72 -7.02
N SER A 15 -1.81 -2.77 -7.83
CA SER A 15 -2.02 -4.16 -7.41
C SER A 15 -0.98 -4.59 -6.38
N GLU A 16 0.25 -4.08 -6.48
CA GLU A 16 1.34 -4.36 -5.54
C GLU A 16 1.10 -3.73 -4.16
N VAL A 17 0.52 -2.52 -4.14
CA VAL A 17 0.14 -1.82 -2.91
C VAL A 17 -1.03 -2.54 -2.25
N LEU A 18 -2.07 -2.87 -3.01
CA LEU A 18 -3.21 -3.64 -2.51
C LEU A 18 -2.76 -5.00 -1.97
N ASN A 19 -1.91 -5.71 -2.70
CA ASN A 19 -1.33 -6.98 -2.24
C ASN A 19 -0.51 -6.79 -0.95
N TYR A 20 0.25 -5.70 -0.80
CA TYR A 20 0.92 -5.38 0.47
C TYR A 20 -0.07 -5.17 1.63
N PHE A 21 -1.26 -4.60 1.34
CA PHE A 21 -2.28 -4.42 2.35
C PHE A 21 -3.03 -5.71 2.72
N PHE A 22 -3.28 -6.59 1.75
CA PHE A 22 -4.03 -7.85 1.91
C PHE A 22 -3.15 -9.11 2.00
N ARG A 23 -1.82 -8.95 2.09
CA ARG A 23 -0.87 -10.08 2.16
C ARG A 23 -1.23 -11.00 3.32
N LYS A 24 -1.55 -12.26 3.00
CA LYS A 24 -1.80 -13.29 4.01
C LYS A 24 -0.59 -13.41 4.93
N LYS A 25 -0.87 -13.51 6.23
CA LYS A 25 0.16 -13.73 7.24
C LYS A 25 0.66 -15.17 7.12
N ASP A 26 1.94 -15.31 6.81
CA ASP A 26 2.59 -16.63 6.73
C ASP A 26 2.66 -17.26 8.14
N PRO A 27 2.08 -18.45 8.36
CA PRO A 27 1.98 -19.09 9.67
C PRO A 27 3.32 -19.56 10.24
N ASN A 28 4.38 -19.69 9.42
CA ASN A 28 5.71 -20.13 9.89
C ASN A 28 6.62 -18.99 10.39
N ASN A 29 6.17 -17.73 10.32
CA ASN A 29 6.98 -16.60 10.77
C ASN A 29 6.99 -16.47 12.29
N LYS A 30 8.19 -16.53 12.90
CA LYS A 30 8.39 -16.21 14.31
C LYS A 30 7.87 -14.80 14.59
N SER A 31 6.87 -14.70 15.45
CA SER A 31 6.14 -13.46 15.74
C SER A 31 6.95 -12.52 16.64
N ASN A 32 7.92 -11.82 16.06
CA ASN A 32 8.60 -10.73 16.76
C ASN A 32 7.69 -9.50 16.85
N PHE A 33 7.28 -9.13 18.06
CA PHE A 33 6.43 -7.97 18.31
C PHE A 33 7.03 -6.66 17.74
N SER A 34 8.35 -6.47 17.87
CA SER A 34 9.06 -5.30 17.35
C SER A 34 8.97 -5.17 15.82
N LEU A 35 9.11 -6.28 15.09
CA LEU A 35 8.97 -6.28 13.62
C LEU A 35 7.52 -6.05 13.18
N LYS A 36 6.56 -6.61 13.93
CA LYS A 36 5.13 -6.37 13.68
C LYS A 36 4.79 -4.89 13.91
N ALA A 37 5.26 -4.31 15.01
CA ALA A 37 5.04 -2.91 15.34
C ALA A 37 5.67 -1.98 14.29
N MET A 38 6.90 -2.25 13.85
CA MET A 38 7.56 -1.48 12.78
C MET A 38 6.75 -1.48 11.48
N HIS A 39 6.27 -2.65 11.04
CA HIS A 39 5.40 -2.73 9.85
C HIS A 39 4.04 -2.06 10.06
N THR A 40 3.44 -2.18 11.25
CA THR A 40 2.16 -1.55 11.57
C THR A 40 2.27 -0.03 11.53
N VAL A 41 3.28 0.54 12.18
CA VAL A 41 3.54 1.98 12.18
C VAL A 41 3.76 2.46 10.75
N ASN A 42 4.61 1.78 9.98
CA ASN A 42 4.90 2.19 8.61
C ASN A 42 3.65 2.15 7.70
N LYS A 43 2.79 1.14 7.89
CA LYS A 43 1.51 1.00 7.15
C LYS A 43 0.50 2.06 7.57
N LEU A 44 0.47 2.43 8.85
CA LEU A 44 -0.38 3.48 9.38
C LEU A 44 0.03 4.87 8.86
N SER A 45 1.33 5.15 8.79
CA SER A 45 1.87 6.40 8.23
C SER A 45 1.41 6.63 6.78
N ILE A 46 1.44 5.59 5.94
CA ILE A 46 0.97 5.66 4.55
C ILE A 46 -0.53 5.96 4.49
N ILE A 47 -1.34 5.34 5.36
CA ILE A 47 -2.79 5.58 5.40
C ILE A 47 -3.09 7.05 5.74
N ILE A 48 -2.49 7.57 6.82
CA ILE A 48 -2.72 8.95 7.26
C ILE A 48 -2.26 9.95 6.20
N PHE A 49 -1.12 9.69 5.56
CA PHE A 49 -0.62 10.51 4.46
C PHE A 49 -1.59 10.55 3.27
N LEU A 50 -2.12 9.39 2.85
CA LEU A 50 -3.11 9.31 1.77
C LEU A 50 -4.40 10.05 2.12
N ILE A 51 -4.88 9.94 3.36
CA ILE A 51 -6.05 10.69 3.84
C ILE A 51 -5.77 12.20 3.75
N GLY A 52 -4.59 12.66 4.19
CA GLY A 52 -4.20 14.06 4.10
C GLY A 52 -4.21 14.59 2.66
N ILE A 53 -3.66 13.80 1.71
CA ILE A 53 -3.72 14.13 0.28
C ILE A 53 -5.16 14.25 -0.20
N ILE A 54 -6.01 13.27 0.12
CA ILE A 54 -7.42 13.27 -0.27
C ILE A 54 -8.13 14.51 0.28
N VAL A 55 -7.92 14.86 1.56
CA VAL A 55 -8.52 16.05 2.20
C VAL A 55 -8.09 17.33 1.49
N VAL A 56 -6.81 17.49 1.16
CA VAL A 56 -6.30 18.67 0.46
C VAL A 56 -6.89 18.77 -0.95
N ILE A 57 -6.97 17.65 -1.68
CA ILE A 57 -7.57 17.60 -3.03
C ILE A 57 -9.06 17.95 -2.96
N VAL A 58 -9.82 17.29 -2.07
CA VAL A 58 -11.26 17.52 -1.92
C VAL A 58 -11.54 18.97 -1.52
N ARG A 59 -10.81 19.52 -0.54
CA ARG A 59 -10.97 20.92 -0.11
C ARG A 59 -10.59 21.95 -1.18
N ARG A 60 -9.78 21.56 -2.18
CA ARG A 60 -9.40 22.45 -3.29
C ARG A 60 -10.36 22.31 -4.49
N LEU A 61 -11.04 21.18 -4.64
CA LEU A 61 -11.98 20.92 -5.72
C LEU A 61 -13.45 21.21 -5.37
N VAL A 62 -13.80 21.17 -4.07
CA VAL A 62 -15.10 21.53 -3.49
C VAL A 62 -15.00 22.91 -2.87
#